data_AF-A0A423HXU3-F1
#
_entry.id   AF-A0A423HXU3-F1
#
_cell.length_a   1.000
_cell.length_b   1.000
_cell.length_c   1.000
_cell.angle_alpha   90.00
_cell.angle_beta   90.00
_cell.angle_gamma   90.00
#
_symmetry.space_group_name_H-M   'P 1'
#
loop_
_entity.id
_entity.type
_entity.pdbx_description
1 polymer ?
#
loop_
_entity_poly.entity_id
_entity_poly.type
_entity_poly.pdbx_seq_one_letter_code
_entity_poly.pdbx_strand_id
1 'polypeptide(L)'
;MSTLVYEFIAAQRRVLDRYTQFLSTLHPTFNTIPVVFERRRNSGHQLAVLARDSRLSNAPFNERYLQAFWGRTEETRLLCSAYLGDLNTFSRESLEITRQTSRNEPIGQVDFRLYSLSRSPTWKLFPPRNVKDLLHELFLRFDELRAAVRQLKYTITELYNESFGLKSVFIRAMNYQSCLCHSLPTVAEELFREAGTTPVWDITYPSRDASVRAAAYKADIALLFDGFVSVNSKMGLFIEEIYQRVNETMNELLRAKNTSKLSELNFKLGATVEGVHECMAMMNHFEEWLRK
;
A
#
# COMPACT_ATOMS: atom_id res chain seq x y z
N MET A 1 -0.49 -17.98 12.13
CA MET A 1 -1.57 -18.05 11.09
C MET A 1 -0.86 -18.07 9.75
N SER A 2 -1.06 -19.06 8.88
CA SER A 2 -0.16 -19.27 7.73
C SER A 2 -0.29 -18.15 6.69
N THR A 3 0.86 -17.74 6.11
CA THR A 3 0.98 -16.86 4.93
C THR A 3 0.10 -17.28 3.75
N LEU A 4 -0.38 -18.53 3.75
CA LEU A 4 -1.29 -19.12 2.77
C LEU A 4 -2.68 -18.46 2.70
N VAL A 5 -3.13 -17.75 3.74
CA VAL A 5 -4.46 -17.07 3.73
C VAL A 5 -4.45 -15.84 2.80
N TYR A 6 -3.29 -15.29 2.49
CA TYR A 6 -3.14 -14.07 1.69
C TYR A 6 -2.28 -14.31 0.44
N GLU A 7 -2.68 -15.27 -0.39
CA GLU A 7 -1.98 -15.53 -1.64
C GLU A 7 -2.17 -14.37 -2.63
N PHE A 8 -1.08 -13.69 -2.97
CA PHE A 8 -1.08 -12.67 -4.01
C PHE A 8 -0.70 -13.30 -5.35
N ILE A 9 -1.54 -13.11 -6.37
CA ILE A 9 -1.38 -13.75 -7.68
C ILE A 9 -1.07 -12.73 -8.78
N ALA A 10 -0.48 -13.20 -9.88
CA ALA A 10 -0.13 -12.36 -11.03
C ALA A 10 -1.34 -11.65 -11.67
N ALA A 11 -2.53 -12.24 -11.60
CA ALA A 11 -3.75 -11.60 -12.11
C ALA A 11 -4.12 -10.33 -11.32
N GLN A 12 -3.95 -10.35 -10.00
CA GLN A 12 -4.18 -9.17 -9.15
C GLN A 12 -3.15 -8.08 -9.45
N ARG A 13 -1.89 -8.48 -9.71
CA ARG A 13 -0.85 -7.54 -10.09
C ARG A 13 -1.17 -6.81 -11.38
N ARG A 14 -1.61 -7.55 -12.40
CA ARG A 14 -2.05 -6.96 -13.68
C ARG A 14 -3.19 -5.97 -13.52
N VAL A 15 -4.13 -6.22 -12.60
CA VAL A 15 -5.21 -5.27 -12.29
C VAL A 15 -4.64 -3.97 -11.70
N LEU A 16 -3.68 -4.07 -10.78
CA LEU A 16 -3.01 -2.91 -10.19
C LEU A 16 -2.27 -2.07 -11.25
N ASP A 17 -1.52 -2.72 -12.14
CA ASP A 17 -0.77 -2.05 -13.21
C ASP A 17 -1.72 -1.39 -14.22
N ARG A 18 -2.76 -2.10 -14.67
CA ARG A 18 -3.79 -1.55 -15.58
C ARG A 18 -4.52 -0.38 -14.95
N TYR A 19 -4.84 -0.44 -13.65
CA TYR A 19 -5.47 0.66 -12.94
C TYR A 19 -4.54 1.87 -12.84
N THR A 20 -3.26 1.65 -12.54
CA THR A 20 -2.25 2.72 -12.52
C THR A 20 -2.13 3.38 -13.90
N GLN A 21 -2.08 2.58 -14.97
CA GLN A 21 -2.07 3.09 -16.34
C GLN A 21 -3.36 3.87 -16.67
N PHE A 22 -4.53 3.38 -16.27
CA PHE A 22 -5.79 4.10 -16.45
C PHE A 22 -5.79 5.49 -15.82
N LEU A 23 -5.23 5.64 -14.61
CA LEU A 23 -5.14 6.94 -13.97
C LEU A 23 -4.35 7.95 -14.82
N SER A 24 -3.31 7.49 -15.51
CA SER A 24 -2.52 8.32 -16.43
C SER A 24 -3.30 8.75 -17.69
N THR A 25 -4.31 7.98 -18.13
CA THR A 25 -5.11 8.29 -19.32
C THR A 25 -6.34 9.15 -19.03
N LEU A 26 -6.74 9.29 -17.76
CA LEU A 26 -7.93 10.04 -17.36
C LEU A 26 -7.87 11.50 -17.79
N HIS A 27 -6.82 12.23 -17.44
CA HIS A 27 -6.70 13.65 -17.80
C HIS A 27 -6.69 13.88 -19.32
N PRO A 28 -5.85 13.18 -20.11
CA PRO A 28 -5.90 13.27 -21.57
C PRO A 28 -7.30 13.00 -22.13
N THR A 29 -7.98 11.96 -21.65
CA THR A 29 -9.33 11.62 -22.10
C THR A 29 -10.31 12.75 -21.81
N PHE A 30 -10.33 13.27 -20.58
CA PHE A 30 -11.24 14.36 -20.21
C PHE A 30 -10.95 15.66 -20.97
N ASN A 31 -9.69 15.94 -21.30
CA ASN A 31 -9.31 17.12 -22.10
C ASN A 31 -9.81 17.05 -23.55
N THR A 32 -10.17 15.87 -24.06
CA THR A 32 -10.75 15.71 -25.40
C THR A 32 -12.28 15.86 -25.45
N ILE A 33 -12.97 15.84 -24.29
CA ILE A 33 -14.43 15.97 -24.23
C ILE A 33 -14.93 17.31 -24.81
N PRO A 34 -14.30 18.48 -24.56
CA PRO A 34 -14.72 19.73 -25.21
C PRO A 34 -14.66 19.68 -26.74
N VAL A 35 -13.68 18.96 -27.31
CA VAL A 35 -13.56 18.77 -28.78
C VAL A 35 -14.77 18.02 -29.32
N VAL A 36 -15.26 17.02 -28.59
CA VAL A 36 -16.51 16.31 -28.91
C VAL A 36 -17.70 17.28 -28.94
N PHE A 37 -17.86 18.12 -27.92
CA PHE A 37 -18.98 19.07 -27.87
C PHE A 37 -18.94 20.09 -29.01
N GLU A 38 -17.76 20.64 -29.33
CA GLU A 38 -17.60 21.56 -30.46
C GLU A 38 -17.84 20.86 -31.80
N ARG A 39 -17.43 19.60 -31.97
CA ARG A 39 -17.73 18.82 -33.18
C ARG A 39 -19.24 18.66 -33.37
N ARG A 40 -19.99 18.37 -32.30
CA ARG A 40 -21.45 18.28 -32.35
C ARG A 40 -22.08 19.62 -32.70
N ARG A 41 -21.58 20.71 -32.12
CA ARG A 41 -22.02 22.08 -32.44
C ARG A 41 -21.80 22.42 -33.91
N ASN A 42 -20.62 22.13 -34.45
CA ASN A 42 -20.28 22.36 -35.86
C ASN A 42 -21.14 21.51 -36.81
N SER A 43 -21.72 20.41 -36.31
CA SER A 43 -22.68 19.57 -37.03
C SER A 43 -24.14 20.04 -36.87
N GLY A 44 -24.37 21.22 -36.29
CA GLY A 44 -25.71 21.82 -36.14
C GLY A 44 -26.47 21.42 -34.86
N HIS A 45 -25.82 20.74 -33.91
CA HIS A 45 -26.46 20.37 -32.64
C HIS A 45 -26.28 21.43 -31.55
N GLN A 46 -27.19 21.45 -30.57
CA GLN A 46 -27.06 22.35 -29.42
C GLN A 46 -25.89 21.93 -28.52
N LEU A 47 -25.02 22.89 -28.22
CA LEU A 47 -23.81 22.68 -27.41
C LEU A 47 -24.18 22.13 -26.02
N ALA A 48 -23.58 21.01 -25.65
CA ALA A 48 -23.61 20.49 -24.29
C ALA A 48 -22.38 20.95 -23.49
N VAL A 49 -22.50 20.98 -22.17
CA VAL A 49 -21.41 21.34 -21.27
C VAL A 49 -21.34 20.33 -20.14
N LEU A 50 -20.18 19.70 -19.96
CA LEU A 50 -19.90 18.84 -18.83
C LEU A 50 -19.21 19.66 -17.74
N ALA A 51 -19.85 19.78 -16.57
CA ALA A 51 -19.25 20.46 -15.43
C ALA A 51 -17.97 19.76 -14.99
N ARG A 52 -16.93 20.54 -14.68
CA ARG A 52 -15.67 20.03 -14.12
C ARG A 52 -15.96 19.41 -12.75
N ASP A 53 -15.49 18.18 -12.54
CA ASP A 53 -15.56 17.52 -11.23
C ASP A 53 -14.18 17.55 -10.58
N SER A 54 -14.09 18.09 -9.37
CA SER A 54 -12.82 18.22 -8.65
C SER A 54 -12.20 16.87 -8.35
N ARG A 55 -12.97 15.78 -8.22
CA ARG A 55 -12.42 14.45 -7.92
C ARG A 55 -11.48 13.94 -9.01
N LEU A 56 -11.55 14.46 -10.23
CA LEU A 56 -10.57 14.14 -11.29
C LEU A 56 -9.17 14.62 -10.97
N SER A 57 -9.01 15.67 -10.16
CA SER A 57 -7.68 16.15 -9.78
C SER A 57 -6.90 15.16 -8.95
N ASN A 58 -7.57 14.14 -8.40
CA ASN A 58 -6.93 13.11 -7.59
C ASN A 58 -6.22 12.05 -8.42
N ALA A 59 -6.58 11.88 -9.70
CA ALA A 59 -6.01 10.83 -10.54
C ALA A 59 -4.47 10.86 -10.62
N PRO A 60 -3.81 12.03 -10.85
CA PRO A 60 -2.34 12.10 -10.84
C PRO A 60 -1.72 11.79 -9.48
N PHE A 61 -2.38 12.14 -8.38
CA PHE A 61 -1.86 11.84 -7.04
C PHE A 61 -1.96 10.34 -6.75
N ASN A 62 -3.09 9.72 -7.09
CA ASN A 62 -3.28 8.28 -6.96
C ASN A 62 -2.32 7.47 -7.82
N GLU A 63 -2.08 7.93 -9.05
CA GLU A 63 -1.08 7.33 -9.93
C GLU A 63 0.31 7.35 -9.28
N ARG A 64 0.73 8.51 -8.78
CA ARG A 64 2.03 8.66 -8.09
C ARG A 64 2.11 7.81 -6.83
N TYR A 65 1.04 7.72 -6.06
CA TYR A 65 1.00 6.87 -4.86
C TYR A 65 1.18 5.40 -5.22
N LEU A 66 0.50 4.92 -6.25
CA LEU A 66 0.65 3.54 -6.73
C LEU A 66 2.04 3.26 -7.30
N GLN A 67 2.60 4.18 -8.09
CA GLN A 67 3.96 4.06 -8.63
C GLN A 67 5.02 4.03 -7.52
N ALA A 68 4.85 4.83 -6.46
CA ALA A 68 5.78 4.86 -5.33
C ALA A 68 5.52 3.75 -4.29
N PHE A 69 4.40 3.00 -4.41
CA PHE A 69 3.95 2.09 -3.36
C PHE A 69 4.90 0.93 -3.12
N TRP A 70 5.49 0.39 -4.20
CA TRP A 70 6.51 -0.65 -4.10
C TRP A 70 7.74 -0.14 -3.34
N GLY A 71 8.30 1.01 -3.72
CA GLY A 71 9.49 1.58 -3.07
C GLY A 71 9.28 1.83 -1.57
N ARG A 72 8.12 2.38 -1.17
CA ARG A 72 7.76 2.54 0.25
C ARG A 72 7.63 1.21 0.99
N THR A 73 7.13 0.19 0.31
CA THR A 73 7.05 -1.17 0.87
C THR A 73 8.44 -1.77 1.06
N GLU A 74 9.33 -1.59 0.09
CA GLU A 74 10.72 -2.02 0.17
C GLU A 74 11.47 -1.31 1.32
N GLU A 75 11.33 0.01 1.45
CA GLU A 75 11.90 0.77 2.57
C GLU A 75 11.41 0.23 3.93
N THR A 76 10.11 -0.02 4.06
CA THR A 76 9.51 -0.59 5.27
C THR A 76 10.05 -2.00 5.56
N ARG A 77 10.21 -2.83 4.53
CA ARG A 77 10.79 -4.17 4.62
C ARG A 77 12.26 -4.12 5.06
N LEU A 78 13.05 -3.20 4.53
CA LEU A 78 14.44 -3.00 4.91
C LEU A 78 14.57 -2.58 6.39
N LEU A 79 13.70 -1.68 6.86
CA LEU A 79 13.62 -1.32 8.28
C LEU A 79 13.29 -2.54 9.15
N CYS A 80 12.30 -3.34 8.76
CA CYS A 80 11.95 -4.57 9.48
C CYS A 80 13.13 -5.54 9.55
N SER A 81 13.83 -5.74 8.43
CA SER A 81 15.01 -6.61 8.36
C SER A 81 16.14 -6.14 9.28
N ALA A 82 16.39 -4.83 9.34
CA ALA A 82 17.41 -4.26 10.21
C ALA A 82 17.05 -4.49 11.70
N TYR A 83 15.81 -4.20 12.08
CA TYR A 83 15.36 -4.32 13.47
C TYR A 83 15.22 -5.76 13.94
N LEU A 84 14.86 -6.68 13.04
CA LEU A 84 14.93 -8.11 13.30
C LEU A 84 16.39 -8.55 13.53
N GLY A 85 17.34 -8.04 12.74
CA GLY A 85 18.77 -8.31 12.93
C GLY A 85 19.29 -7.87 14.30
N ASP A 86 18.90 -6.67 14.74
CA ASP A 86 19.21 -6.14 16.07
C ASP A 86 18.60 -6.99 17.18
N LEU A 87 17.31 -7.33 17.05
CA LEU A 87 16.60 -8.16 18.03
C LEU A 87 17.20 -9.57 18.14
N ASN A 88 17.53 -10.19 17.01
CA ASN A 88 18.18 -11.51 16.98
C ASN A 88 19.56 -11.48 17.65
N THR A 89 20.33 -10.42 17.39
CA THR A 89 21.64 -10.24 18.03
C THR A 89 21.49 -10.04 19.53
N PHE A 90 20.57 -9.17 19.96
CA PHE A 90 20.29 -8.93 21.37
C PHE A 90 19.82 -10.22 22.09
N SER A 91 18.91 -10.98 21.48
CA SER A 91 18.40 -12.25 22.01
C SER A 91 19.50 -13.30 22.18
N ARG A 92 20.37 -13.44 21.17
CA ARG A 92 21.54 -14.33 21.23
C ARG A 92 22.51 -13.91 22.32
N GLU A 93 22.80 -12.63 22.46
CA GLU A 93 23.66 -12.09 23.50
C GLU A 93 23.09 -12.31 24.90
N SER A 94 21.77 -12.12 25.10
CA SER A 94 21.10 -12.43 26.37
C SER A 94 21.26 -13.91 26.75
N LEU A 95 21.09 -14.83 25.80
CA LEU A 95 21.29 -16.26 26.02
C LEU A 95 22.74 -16.58 26.41
N GLU A 96 23.71 -15.95 25.74
CA GLU A 96 25.12 -16.17 26.03
C GLU A 96 25.53 -15.64 27.41
N ILE A 97 25.08 -14.43 27.77
CA ILE A 97 25.28 -13.87 29.12
C ILE A 97 24.69 -14.81 30.17
N THR A 98 23.49 -15.35 29.92
CA THR A 98 22.83 -16.29 30.84
C THR A 98 23.62 -17.60 31.02
N ARG A 99 24.31 -18.07 29.98
CA ARG A 99 25.18 -19.26 30.07
C ARG A 99 26.44 -19.01 30.89
N GLN A 100 26.96 -17.79 30.85
CA GLN A 100 28.17 -17.39 31.55
C GLN A 100 27.92 -16.99 33.01
N THR A 101 26.68 -16.62 33.36
CA THR A 101 26.27 -16.22 34.70
C THR A 101 25.29 -17.23 35.33
N SER A 102 24.03 -16.86 35.49
CA SER A 102 22.96 -17.66 36.07
C SER A 102 21.63 -17.32 35.42
N ARG A 103 20.76 -18.33 35.31
CA ARG A 103 19.35 -18.14 34.89
C ARG A 103 18.58 -17.19 35.80
N ASN A 104 18.98 -17.10 37.07
CA ASN A 104 18.33 -16.26 38.08
C ASN A 104 19.00 -14.89 38.24
N GLU A 105 20.00 -14.57 37.42
CA GLU A 105 20.69 -13.28 37.46
C GLU A 105 19.65 -12.15 37.29
N PRO A 106 19.58 -11.20 38.25
CA PRO A 106 18.70 -10.06 38.13
C PRO A 106 19.11 -9.15 36.97
N ILE A 107 18.16 -8.78 36.11
CA ILE A 107 18.44 -7.94 34.92
C ILE A 107 19.08 -6.61 35.29
N GLY A 108 18.74 -6.05 36.45
CA GLY A 108 19.34 -4.80 36.94
C GLY A 108 20.81 -4.90 37.33
N GLN A 109 21.34 -6.11 37.50
CA GLN A 109 22.75 -6.38 37.85
C GLN A 109 23.60 -6.75 36.62
N VAL A 110 22.96 -7.09 35.50
CA VAL A 110 23.65 -7.40 34.25
C VAL A 110 24.27 -6.15 33.66
N ASP A 111 25.57 -6.19 33.37
CA ASP A 111 26.25 -5.11 32.66
C ASP A 111 25.70 -4.99 31.23
N PHE A 112 25.00 -3.89 30.97
CA PHE A 112 24.40 -3.61 29.67
C PHE A 112 25.46 -3.40 28.56
N ARG A 113 26.71 -3.10 28.92
CA ARG A 113 27.82 -2.89 27.96
C ARG A 113 28.26 -4.19 27.29
N LEU A 114 27.85 -5.34 27.82
CA LEU A 114 28.08 -6.64 27.19
C LEU A 114 27.30 -6.79 25.88
N TYR A 115 26.19 -6.06 25.72
CA TYR A 115 25.38 -6.09 24.51
C TYR A 115 26.00 -5.24 23.41
N SER A 116 26.08 -5.76 22.18
CA SER A 116 26.55 -4.97 21.04
C SER A 116 25.66 -3.77 20.77
N LEU A 117 24.35 -3.89 21.02
CA LEU A 117 23.39 -2.80 20.90
C LEU A 117 23.80 -1.57 21.71
N SER A 118 24.45 -1.73 22.88
CA SER A 118 24.95 -0.61 23.71
C SER A 118 25.98 0.28 23.01
N ARG A 119 26.56 -0.19 21.92
CA ARG A 119 27.53 0.52 21.08
C ARG A 119 26.91 1.06 19.79
N SER A 120 25.58 1.02 19.67
CA SER A 120 24.86 1.60 18.53
C SER A 120 25.29 3.07 18.36
N PRO A 121 25.66 3.49 17.13
CA PRO A 121 26.07 4.87 16.88
C PRO A 121 24.90 5.85 16.97
N THR A 122 23.67 5.34 16.89
CA THR A 122 22.42 6.10 16.90
C THR A 122 21.44 5.55 17.92
N TRP A 123 20.76 6.47 18.62
CA TRP A 123 19.73 6.18 19.63
C TRP A 123 18.47 6.95 19.29
N LYS A 124 17.29 6.35 19.49
CA LYS A 124 16.02 7.05 19.21
C LYS A 124 15.70 8.15 20.21
N LEU A 125 16.16 8.03 21.46
CA LEU A 125 15.98 9.04 22.51
C LEU A 125 17.28 9.38 23.23
N PHE A 126 17.75 8.50 24.12
CA PHE A 126 18.95 8.71 24.94
C PHE A 126 19.82 7.45 24.95
N PRO A 127 21.15 7.58 25.14
CA PRO A 127 22.02 6.44 25.34
C PRO A 127 21.60 5.57 26.54
N PRO A 128 21.76 4.24 26.47
CA PRO A 128 21.31 3.31 27.49
C PRO A 128 22.17 3.43 28.75
N ARG A 129 21.54 3.24 29.91
CA ARG A 129 22.23 3.17 31.21
C ARG A 129 22.13 1.79 31.85
N ASN A 130 21.27 0.93 31.32
CA ASN A 130 21.01 -0.42 31.80
C ASN A 130 20.36 -1.27 30.68
N VAL A 131 20.14 -2.56 30.93
CA VAL A 131 19.54 -3.51 29.96
C VAL A 131 18.09 -3.14 29.61
N LYS A 132 17.33 -2.55 30.55
CA LYS A 132 15.94 -2.12 30.29
C LYS A 132 15.88 -0.97 29.29
N ASP A 133 16.90 -0.11 29.26
CA ASP A 133 17.01 0.96 28.28
C ASP A 133 17.31 0.39 26.88
N LEU A 134 18.11 -0.67 26.77
CA LEU A 134 18.33 -1.38 25.50
C LEU A 134 17.05 -2.02 24.96
N LEU A 135 16.26 -2.65 25.82
CA LEU A 135 14.93 -3.16 25.45
C LEU A 135 13.97 -2.04 25.03
N HIS A 136 14.08 -0.88 25.68
CA HIS A 136 13.29 0.28 25.31
C HIS A 136 13.71 0.86 23.94
N GLU A 137 15.00 0.88 23.63
CA GLU A 137 15.50 1.24 22.29
C GLU A 137 14.93 0.30 21.22
N LEU A 138 14.94 -1.02 21.45
CA LEU A 138 14.32 -1.96 20.52
C LEU A 138 12.81 -1.66 20.34
N PHE A 139 12.10 -1.40 21.43
CA PHE A 139 10.70 -0.97 21.35
C PHE A 139 10.51 0.28 20.47
N LEU A 140 11.36 1.29 20.60
CA LEU A 140 11.29 2.52 19.81
C LEU A 140 11.58 2.28 18.32
N ARG A 141 12.50 1.37 17.99
CA ARG A 141 12.75 0.94 16.61
C ARG A 141 11.50 0.28 16.00
N PHE A 142 10.85 -0.62 16.74
CA PHE A 142 9.60 -1.23 16.29
C PHE A 142 8.42 -0.23 16.25
N ASP A 143 8.42 0.82 17.07
CA ASP A 143 7.43 1.90 16.96
C ASP A 143 7.59 2.69 15.65
N GLU A 144 8.81 2.97 15.22
CA GLU A 144 9.07 3.56 13.90
C GLU A 144 8.65 2.63 12.76
N LEU A 145 8.94 1.33 12.86
CA LEU A 145 8.47 0.35 11.90
C LEU A 145 6.93 0.35 11.82
N ARG A 146 6.25 0.40 12.98
CA ARG A 146 4.80 0.52 13.05
C ARG A 146 4.31 1.78 12.36
N ALA A 147 4.98 2.91 12.55
CA ALA A 147 4.65 4.16 11.88
C ALA A 147 4.79 4.04 10.36
N ALA A 148 5.84 3.38 9.86
CA ALA A 148 6.03 3.13 8.43
C ALA A 148 4.92 2.23 7.85
N VAL A 149 4.60 1.11 8.50
CA VAL A 149 3.49 0.23 8.09
C VAL A 149 2.15 0.97 8.11
N ARG A 150 1.94 1.83 9.10
CA ARG A 150 0.73 2.67 9.20
C ARG A 150 0.60 3.61 8.00
N GLN A 151 1.71 4.16 7.48
CA GLN A 151 1.67 5.00 6.27
C GLN A 151 1.27 4.20 5.02
N LEU A 152 1.73 2.95 4.89
CA LEU A 152 1.27 2.06 3.82
C LEU A 152 -0.24 1.83 3.91
N LYS A 153 -0.75 1.56 5.13
CA LYS A 153 -2.19 1.37 5.39
C LYS A 153 -3.01 2.60 5.00
N TYR A 154 -2.58 3.80 5.41
CA TYR A 154 -3.27 5.04 5.06
C TYR A 154 -3.33 5.24 3.56
N THR A 155 -2.22 5.03 2.85
CA THR A 155 -2.15 5.17 1.39
C THR A 155 -3.19 4.26 0.70
N ILE A 156 -3.30 2.99 1.13
CA ILE A 156 -4.28 2.05 0.58
C ILE A 156 -5.72 2.43 0.90
N THR A 157 -5.97 2.98 2.09
CA THR A 157 -7.31 3.45 2.47
C THR A 157 -7.73 4.68 1.67
N GLU A 158 -6.83 5.63 1.43
CA GLU A 158 -7.09 6.79 0.57
C GLU A 158 -7.39 6.36 -0.87
N LEU A 159 -6.54 5.52 -1.45
CA LEU A 159 -6.75 4.97 -2.79
C LEU A 159 -8.11 4.28 -2.94
N TYR A 160 -8.55 3.52 -1.93
CA TYR A 160 -9.87 2.91 -1.91
C TYR A 160 -10.99 3.96 -2.06
N ASN A 161 -11.01 4.95 -1.17
CA ASN A 161 -12.05 5.95 -1.10
C ASN A 161 -12.10 6.81 -2.37
N GLU A 162 -10.93 7.19 -2.87
CA GLU A 162 -10.83 8.02 -4.06
C GLU A 162 -11.18 7.27 -5.34
N SER A 163 -10.89 5.97 -5.42
CA SER A 163 -11.28 5.14 -6.56
C SER A 163 -12.80 5.12 -6.77
N PHE A 164 -13.58 5.08 -5.69
CA PHE A 164 -15.05 5.13 -5.76
C PHE A 164 -15.54 6.46 -6.34
N GLY A 165 -14.96 7.57 -5.88
CA GLY A 165 -15.23 8.90 -6.39
C GLY A 165 -14.91 9.02 -7.88
N LEU A 166 -13.72 8.55 -8.28
CA LEU A 166 -13.27 8.54 -9.68
C LEU A 166 -14.16 7.67 -10.58
N LYS A 167 -14.59 6.49 -10.12
CA LYS A 167 -15.52 5.62 -10.85
C LYS A 167 -16.80 6.37 -11.19
N SER A 168 -17.41 7.01 -10.20
CA SER A 168 -18.65 7.78 -10.38
C SER A 168 -18.50 8.89 -11.41
N VAL A 169 -17.41 9.66 -11.33
CA VAL A 169 -17.15 10.76 -12.26
C VAL A 169 -16.93 10.26 -13.68
N PHE A 170 -16.09 9.23 -13.83
CA PHE A 170 -15.78 8.63 -15.12
C PHE A 170 -17.04 8.12 -15.80
N ILE A 171 -17.84 7.30 -15.12
CA ILE A 171 -19.06 6.71 -15.67
C ILE A 171 -20.07 7.80 -16.05
N ARG A 172 -20.25 8.81 -15.19
CA ARG A 172 -21.16 9.94 -15.48
C ARG A 172 -20.70 10.74 -16.70
N ALA A 173 -19.41 11.02 -16.82
CA ALA A 173 -18.85 11.76 -17.96
C ALA A 173 -19.01 10.98 -19.27
N MET A 174 -18.64 9.70 -19.26
CA MET A 174 -18.72 8.84 -20.44
C MET A 174 -20.14 8.60 -20.93
N ASN A 175 -21.13 8.61 -20.02
CA ASN A 175 -22.55 8.48 -20.35
C ASN A 175 -23.27 9.81 -20.57
N TYR A 176 -22.57 10.94 -20.45
CA TYR A 176 -23.17 12.25 -20.66
C TYR A 176 -23.57 12.44 -22.12
N GLN A 177 -24.70 13.09 -22.37
CA GLN A 177 -25.17 13.39 -23.72
C GLN A 177 -24.18 14.34 -24.43
N SER A 178 -23.87 14.07 -25.70
CA SER A 178 -22.93 14.89 -26.48
C SER A 178 -23.52 16.22 -26.96
N CYS A 179 -24.85 16.38 -26.89
CA CYS A 179 -25.58 17.59 -27.25
C CYS A 179 -26.84 17.73 -26.36
N LEU A 180 -27.41 18.93 -26.24
CA LEU A 180 -28.62 19.15 -25.42
C LEU A 180 -29.91 18.74 -26.13
N CYS A 181 -29.90 18.61 -27.46
CA CYS A 181 -31.08 18.28 -28.24
C CYS A 181 -31.41 16.78 -28.29
N HIS A 182 -30.46 15.89 -27.96
CA HIS A 182 -30.64 14.44 -28.03
C HIS A 182 -29.89 13.74 -26.89
N SER A 183 -30.44 12.65 -26.37
CA SER A 183 -29.79 11.80 -25.36
C SER A 183 -28.64 10.97 -25.93
N LEU A 184 -28.66 10.71 -27.24
CA LEU A 184 -27.60 10.01 -27.98
C LEU A 184 -27.10 10.86 -29.15
N PRO A 185 -25.82 10.71 -29.54
CA PRO A 185 -24.81 9.85 -28.92
C PRO A 185 -24.27 10.44 -27.61
N THR A 186 -23.74 9.57 -26.76
CA THR A 186 -23.03 9.92 -25.53
C THR A 186 -21.61 10.42 -25.83
N VAL A 187 -20.96 11.05 -24.84
CA VAL A 187 -19.56 11.48 -24.91
C VAL A 187 -18.66 10.31 -25.30
N ALA A 188 -18.81 9.14 -24.69
CA ALA A 188 -17.97 7.98 -25.02
C ALA A 188 -18.11 7.60 -26.51
N GLU A 189 -19.33 7.52 -27.04
CA GLU A 189 -19.56 7.16 -28.44
C GLU A 189 -18.90 8.16 -29.39
N GLU A 190 -18.98 9.45 -29.08
CA GLU A 190 -18.34 10.51 -29.87
C GLU A 190 -16.80 10.51 -29.77
N LEU A 191 -16.24 10.17 -28.61
CA LEU A 191 -14.79 10.02 -28.45
C LEU A 191 -14.26 8.94 -29.42
N PHE A 192 -15.01 7.85 -29.58
CA PHE A 192 -14.65 6.72 -30.45
C PHE A 192 -14.94 6.95 -31.95
N ARG A 193 -15.59 8.05 -32.34
CA ARG A 193 -15.87 8.36 -33.77
C ARG A 193 -14.63 8.74 -34.57
N GLU A 194 -13.66 9.40 -33.95
CA GLU A 194 -12.43 9.83 -34.61
C GLU A 194 -11.19 9.33 -33.85
N ALA A 195 -10.13 9.01 -34.59
CA ALA A 195 -8.89 8.53 -34.01
C ALA A 195 -8.27 9.55 -33.05
N GLY A 196 -8.34 10.86 -33.36
CA GLY A 196 -7.77 11.93 -32.55
C GLY A 196 -8.46 12.16 -31.19
N THR A 197 -9.66 11.62 -30.98
CA THR A 197 -10.40 11.70 -29.70
C THR A 197 -10.58 10.35 -29.03
N THR A 198 -10.12 9.27 -29.65
CA THR A 198 -10.25 7.92 -29.11
C THR A 198 -9.35 7.80 -27.86
N PRO A 199 -9.90 7.40 -26.69
CA PRO A 199 -9.08 7.16 -25.50
C PRO A 199 -8.07 6.05 -25.75
N VAL A 200 -6.83 6.24 -25.28
CA VAL A 200 -5.82 5.19 -25.30
C VAL A 200 -6.23 4.11 -24.29
N TRP A 201 -6.39 2.88 -24.76
CA TRP A 201 -6.78 1.75 -23.92
C TRP A 201 -6.24 0.41 -24.45
N ASP A 202 -6.01 -0.54 -23.55
CA ASP A 202 -5.29 -1.79 -23.80
C ASP A 202 -6.23 -2.98 -24.08
N ILE A 203 -7.30 -2.77 -24.85
CA ILE A 203 -8.21 -3.85 -25.26
C ILE A 203 -8.35 -3.96 -26.77
N THR A 204 -8.56 -5.19 -27.24
CA THR A 204 -8.97 -5.42 -28.63
C THR A 204 -10.46 -5.20 -28.74
N TYR A 205 -10.86 -4.19 -29.49
CA TYR A 205 -12.28 -3.91 -29.68
C TYR A 205 -12.94 -4.95 -30.59
N PRO A 206 -14.17 -5.39 -30.26
CA PRO A 206 -14.87 -6.42 -31.02
C PRO A 206 -15.44 -5.91 -32.35
N SER A 207 -15.46 -4.59 -32.58
CA SER A 207 -16.00 -3.96 -33.78
C SER A 207 -15.28 -2.64 -34.09
N ARG A 208 -15.41 -2.17 -35.33
CA ARG A 208 -15.03 -0.81 -35.74
C ARG A 208 -16.11 0.23 -35.41
N ASP A 209 -17.33 -0.22 -35.13
CA ASP A 209 -18.45 0.64 -34.76
C ASP A 209 -18.16 1.42 -33.46
N ALA A 210 -18.37 2.74 -33.48
CA ALA A 210 -18.03 3.61 -32.36
C ALA A 210 -18.88 3.31 -31.11
N SER A 211 -20.15 2.96 -31.27
CA SER A 211 -21.04 2.63 -30.15
C SER A 211 -20.65 1.31 -29.50
N VAL A 212 -20.30 0.30 -30.30
CA VAL A 212 -19.79 -0.98 -29.78
C VAL A 212 -18.44 -0.79 -29.05
N ARG A 213 -17.53 0.01 -29.61
CA ARG A 213 -16.23 0.32 -28.98
C ARG A 213 -16.39 1.07 -27.66
N ALA A 214 -17.26 2.08 -27.63
CA ALA A 214 -17.57 2.83 -26.43
C ALA A 214 -18.20 1.96 -25.34
N ALA A 215 -19.10 1.04 -25.70
CA ALA A 215 -19.69 0.09 -24.77
C ALA A 215 -18.63 -0.86 -24.17
N ALA A 216 -17.76 -1.43 -25.02
CA ALA A 216 -16.68 -2.30 -24.57
C ALA A 216 -15.68 -1.58 -23.66
N TYR A 217 -15.28 -0.34 -24.01
CA TYR A 217 -14.39 0.50 -23.19
C TYR A 217 -14.97 0.79 -21.81
N LYS A 218 -16.24 1.23 -21.74
CA LYS A 218 -16.91 1.52 -20.47
C LYS A 218 -17.05 0.26 -19.60
N ALA A 219 -17.40 -0.87 -20.21
CA ALA A 219 -17.55 -2.14 -19.50
C ALA A 219 -16.21 -2.62 -18.92
N ASP A 220 -15.14 -2.58 -19.71
CA ASP A 220 -13.81 -3.00 -19.26
C ASP A 220 -13.27 -2.10 -18.14
N ILE A 221 -13.45 -0.77 -18.22
CA ILE A 221 -13.04 0.13 -17.13
C ILE A 221 -13.90 -0.09 -15.87
N ALA A 222 -15.19 -0.36 -16.01
CA ALA A 222 -16.03 -0.69 -14.85
C ALA A 222 -15.50 -1.95 -14.13
N LEU A 223 -15.15 -2.99 -14.90
CA LEU A 223 -14.52 -4.20 -14.37
C LEU A 223 -13.14 -3.92 -13.75
N LEU A 224 -12.36 -3.01 -14.34
CA LEU A 224 -11.07 -2.61 -13.80
C LEU A 224 -11.22 -1.95 -12.42
N PHE A 225 -12.19 -1.06 -12.23
CA PHE A 225 -12.49 -0.49 -10.91
C PHE A 225 -12.89 -1.56 -9.90
N ASP A 226 -13.76 -2.50 -10.27
CA ASP A 226 -14.20 -3.57 -9.38
C ASP A 226 -13.04 -4.51 -9.00
N GLY A 227 -12.19 -4.83 -9.98
CA GLY A 227 -10.95 -5.56 -9.75
C GLY A 227 -10.01 -4.80 -8.81
N PHE A 228 -9.78 -3.51 -9.05
CA PHE A 228 -8.90 -2.69 -8.22
C PHE A 228 -9.41 -2.61 -6.77
N VAL A 229 -10.70 -2.38 -6.57
CA VAL A 229 -11.33 -2.35 -5.23
C VAL A 229 -11.09 -3.66 -4.49
N SER A 230 -11.23 -4.80 -5.17
CA SER A 230 -10.96 -6.12 -4.61
C SER A 230 -9.48 -6.29 -4.20
N VAL A 231 -8.56 -5.94 -5.11
CA VAL A 231 -7.11 -6.02 -4.87
C VAL A 231 -6.70 -5.10 -3.72
N ASN A 232 -7.14 -3.84 -3.74
CA ASN A 232 -6.82 -2.84 -2.74
C ASN A 232 -7.35 -3.22 -1.35
N SER A 233 -8.55 -3.82 -1.27
CA SER A 233 -9.10 -4.36 -0.02
C SER A 233 -8.23 -5.49 0.53
N LYS A 234 -7.77 -6.41 -0.34
CA LYS A 234 -6.88 -7.51 0.05
C LYS A 234 -5.53 -6.98 0.55
N MET A 235 -4.94 -6.01 -0.14
CA MET A 235 -3.72 -5.33 0.29
C MET A 235 -3.92 -4.66 1.67
N GLY A 236 -5.04 -3.97 1.86
CA GLY A 236 -5.36 -3.30 3.12
C GLY A 236 -5.47 -4.25 4.30
N LEU A 237 -6.15 -5.39 4.13
CA LEU A 237 -6.24 -6.44 5.15
C LEU A 237 -4.87 -7.05 5.46
N PHE A 238 -4.05 -7.28 4.44
CA PHE A 238 -2.71 -7.84 4.62
C PHE A 238 -1.79 -6.89 5.40
N ILE A 239 -1.82 -5.60 5.06
CA ILE A 239 -1.04 -4.57 5.75
C ILE A 239 -1.55 -4.37 7.18
N GLU A 240 -2.86 -4.47 7.40
CA GLU A 240 -3.42 -4.43 8.76
C GLU A 240 -2.89 -5.58 9.61
N GLU A 241 -2.82 -6.79 9.06
CA GLU A 241 -2.26 -7.94 9.77
C GLU A 241 -0.77 -7.70 10.12
N ILE A 242 0.03 -7.18 9.19
CA ILE A 242 1.41 -6.76 9.48
C ILE A 242 1.44 -5.72 10.62
N TYR A 243 0.58 -4.71 10.55
CA TYR A 243 0.50 -3.65 11.56
C TYR A 243 0.20 -4.21 12.96
N GLN A 244 -0.77 -5.14 13.06
CA GLN A 244 -1.11 -5.79 14.31
C GLN A 244 0.06 -6.62 14.85
N ARG A 245 0.79 -7.35 14.01
CA ARG A 245 1.96 -8.13 14.42
C ARG A 245 3.12 -7.28 14.92
N VAL A 246 3.37 -6.14 14.29
CA VAL A 246 4.35 -5.17 14.79
C VAL A 246 3.90 -4.61 16.14
N ASN A 247 2.61 -4.32 16.31
CA ASN A 247 2.05 -3.85 17.57
C ASN A 247 2.15 -4.91 18.70
N GLU A 248 1.91 -6.19 18.39
CA GLU A 248 2.12 -7.31 19.32
C GLU A 248 3.59 -7.43 19.73
N THR A 249 4.52 -7.33 18.77
CA THR A 249 5.97 -7.32 19.03
C THR A 249 6.34 -6.21 20.01
N MET A 250 5.84 -5.00 19.79
CA MET A 250 6.07 -3.87 20.69
C MET A 250 5.56 -4.16 22.11
N ASN A 251 4.37 -4.76 22.23
CA ASN A 251 3.81 -5.13 23.53
C ASN A 251 4.66 -6.19 24.24
N GLU A 252 5.17 -7.20 23.52
CA GLU A 252 6.08 -8.19 24.09
C GLU A 252 7.43 -7.59 24.50
N LEU A 253 7.98 -6.62 23.76
CA LEU A 253 9.19 -5.89 24.16
C LEU A 253 8.97 -5.07 25.44
N LEU A 254 7.81 -4.41 25.58
CA LEU A 254 7.45 -3.73 26.83
C LEU A 254 7.29 -4.70 28.01
N ARG A 255 6.71 -5.88 27.77
CA ARG A 255 6.62 -6.95 28.79
C ARG A 255 8.01 -7.45 29.17
N ALA A 256 8.88 -7.69 28.19
CA ALA A 256 10.27 -8.11 28.38
C ALA A 256 11.06 -7.09 29.21
N LYS A 257 10.88 -5.78 28.97
CA LYS A 257 11.49 -4.69 29.76
C LYS A 257 11.18 -4.77 31.26
N ASN A 258 10.01 -5.31 31.62
CA ASN A 258 9.54 -5.41 33.00
C ASN A 258 9.90 -6.74 33.68
N THR A 259 10.59 -7.65 32.99
CA THR A 259 11.08 -8.90 33.58
C THR A 259 12.13 -8.61 34.67
N SER A 260 12.27 -9.55 35.61
CA SER A 260 13.19 -9.39 36.74
C SER A 260 14.47 -10.19 36.56
N LYS A 261 14.39 -11.32 35.84
CA LYS A 261 15.48 -12.30 35.70
C LYS A 261 15.83 -12.56 34.24
N LEU A 262 17.09 -12.92 33.97
CA LEU A 262 17.54 -13.28 32.62
C LEU A 262 16.76 -14.44 31.99
N SER A 263 16.34 -15.45 32.75
CA SER A 263 15.54 -16.56 32.21
C SER A 263 14.18 -16.10 31.66
N GLU A 264 13.49 -15.21 32.37
CA GLU A 264 12.22 -14.61 31.95
C GLU A 264 12.41 -13.75 30.70
N LEU A 265 13.49 -12.96 30.66
CA LEU A 265 13.87 -12.16 29.50
C LEU A 265 14.09 -13.04 28.28
N ASN A 266 14.90 -14.09 28.38
CA ASN A 266 15.18 -14.99 27.26
C ASN A 266 13.93 -15.67 26.73
N PHE A 267 13.04 -16.12 27.63
CA PHE A 267 11.76 -16.70 27.23
C PHE A 267 10.92 -15.71 26.42
N LYS A 268 10.82 -14.46 26.88
CA LYS A 268 10.10 -13.39 26.17
C LYS A 268 10.74 -13.04 24.84
N LEU A 269 12.07 -12.89 24.79
CA LEU A 269 12.78 -12.59 23.55
C LEU A 269 12.63 -13.68 22.51
N GLY A 270 12.61 -14.96 22.90
CA GLY A 270 12.36 -16.07 21.99
C GLY A 270 11.02 -15.95 21.27
N ALA A 271 9.93 -15.74 22.03
CA ALA A 271 8.60 -15.55 21.46
C ALA A 271 8.52 -14.28 20.57
N THR A 272 9.15 -13.18 20.99
CA THR A 272 9.19 -11.95 20.19
C THR A 272 9.92 -12.17 18.86
N VAL A 273 11.06 -12.87 18.88
CA VAL A 273 11.84 -13.18 17.66
C VAL A 273 11.02 -13.99 16.66
N GLU A 274 10.33 -15.03 17.12
CA GLU A 274 9.45 -15.84 16.26
C GLU A 274 8.37 -14.99 15.58
N GLY A 275 7.69 -14.13 16.35
CA GLY A 275 6.66 -13.23 15.81
C GLY A 275 7.18 -12.24 14.77
N VAL A 276 8.38 -11.69 14.98
CA VAL A 276 9.00 -10.77 14.00
C VAL A 276 9.46 -11.51 12.76
N HIS A 277 9.91 -12.76 12.86
CA HIS A 277 10.22 -13.59 11.69
C HIS A 277 8.99 -13.81 10.80
N GLU A 278 7.82 -14.08 11.40
CA GLU A 278 6.56 -14.17 10.64
C GLU A 278 6.23 -12.84 9.94
N CYS A 279 6.38 -11.71 10.65
CA CYS A 279 6.17 -10.37 10.09
C CYS A 279 7.11 -10.09 8.90
N MET A 280 8.39 -10.46 9.03
CA MET A 280 9.38 -10.34 7.97
C MET A 280 9.02 -11.19 6.75
N ALA A 281 8.56 -12.43 6.96
CA ALA A 281 8.12 -13.31 5.88
C ALA A 281 6.90 -12.72 5.13
N MET A 282 5.96 -12.12 5.86
CA MET A 282 4.82 -11.41 5.26
C MET A 282 5.27 -10.20 4.43
N MET A 283 6.19 -9.39 4.95
CA MET A 283 6.72 -8.23 4.20
C MET A 283 7.50 -8.65 2.95
N ASN A 284 8.29 -9.72 3.01
CA ASN A 284 8.98 -10.28 1.84
C ASN A 284 7.97 -10.74 0.79
N HIS A 285 6.96 -11.52 1.18
CA HIS A 285 5.91 -11.98 0.25
C HIS A 285 5.21 -10.82 -0.47
N PHE A 286 4.89 -9.76 0.26
CA PHE A 286 4.21 -8.60 -0.31
C PHE A 286 5.11 -7.75 -1.20
N GLU A 287 6.34 -7.49 -0.78
CA GLU A 287 7.33 -6.79 -1.60
C GLU A 287 7.61 -7.56 -2.89
N GLU A 288 7.80 -8.88 -2.81
CA GLU A 288 8.08 -9.72 -3.99
C GLU A 288 6.94 -9.68 -5.01
N TRP A 289 5.69 -9.62 -4.55
CA TRP A 289 4.53 -9.44 -5.42
C TRP A 289 4.47 -8.02 -6.03
N LEU A 290 4.86 -6.99 -5.27
CA LEU A 290 4.91 -5.60 -5.73
C LEU A 290 6.13 -5.25 -6.59
N ARG A 291 7.17 -6.06 -6.61
CA ARG A 291 8.37 -5.82 -7.43
C ARG A 291 8.20 -6.26 -8.89
N LYS A 292 7.39 -7.29 -9.11
CA LYS A 292 7.14 -7.93 -10.42
C LYS A 292 5.96 -7.30 -11.13
#